data_AF-A0A1V4R8Z1-F1
#
_entry.id   AF-A0A1V4R8Z1-F1
#
_cell.length_a   1.000
_cell.length_b   1.000
_cell.length_c   1.000
_cell.angle_alpha   90.00
_cell.angle_beta   90.00
_cell.angle_gamma   90.00
#
_symmetry.space_group_name_H-M   'P 1'
#
loop_
_entity.id
_entity.type
_entity.pdbx_description
1 polymer ?
#
loop_
_entity_poly.entity_id
_entity_poly.type
_entity_poly.pdbx_seq_one_letter_code
_entity_poly.pdbx_strand_id
1 'polypeptide(L)'
;MKIITKEDVKNYKYPYDFVNKIICGNCLDLIKLIPDGEIDCIITDPPYGLNKNGIKNDADYCPEGGVRSPIGRTKYMSCFLFRKGNPRLIQRKTDIYKDTPGKMVEPDEGFINHPTPKPKHFIKQIIEMTTLERDLILDPFIGSGSTAVASKQLNRKFIGFEIQEKYCRLANERLARIK
;
A
#
# COMPACT_ATOMS: atom_id res chain seq x y z
N MET A 1 12.36 7.30 -12.68
CA MET A 1 11.72 8.05 -11.59
C MET A 1 12.77 8.23 -10.51
N LYS A 2 13.20 9.45 -10.17
CA LYS A 2 14.31 9.60 -9.21
C LYS A 2 13.90 9.13 -7.81
N ILE A 3 14.72 8.32 -7.14
CA ILE A 3 14.58 8.05 -5.70
C ILE A 3 14.90 9.33 -4.95
N ILE A 4 13.97 9.80 -4.12
CA ILE A 4 14.11 11.00 -3.31
C ILE A 4 15.02 10.70 -2.13
N THR A 5 16.10 11.47 -2.04
CA THR A 5 17.01 11.46 -0.90
C THR A 5 16.50 12.40 0.19
N LYS A 6 17.05 12.30 1.41
CA LYS A 6 16.74 13.23 2.52
C LYS A 6 16.90 14.71 2.15
N GLU A 7 17.83 15.04 1.26
CA GLU A 7 18.03 16.41 0.82
C GLU A 7 16.94 16.86 -0.17
N ASP A 8 16.55 15.97 -1.09
CA ASP A 8 15.47 16.22 -2.04
C ASP A 8 14.11 16.47 -1.35
N VAL A 9 13.87 15.81 -0.19
CA VAL A 9 12.65 15.95 0.62
C VAL A 9 12.34 17.42 0.94
N LYS A 10 13.34 18.28 1.17
CA LYS A 10 13.14 19.69 1.53
C LYS A 10 12.36 20.51 0.48
N ASN A 11 12.32 20.04 -0.77
CA ASN A 11 11.66 20.72 -1.86
C ASN A 11 10.20 20.29 -2.06
N TYR A 12 9.75 19.24 -1.37
CA TYR A 12 8.40 18.70 -1.48
C TYR A 12 7.42 19.49 -0.62
N LYS A 13 6.26 19.82 -1.19
CA LYS A 13 5.22 20.62 -0.52
C LYS A 13 3.92 19.84 -0.43
N TYR A 14 3.47 19.60 0.80
CA TYR A 14 2.11 19.13 1.05
C TYR A 14 1.09 20.27 0.76
N PRO A 15 -0.09 19.97 0.19
CA PRO A 15 -0.56 18.67 -0.31
C PRO A 15 -0.11 18.35 -1.74
N TYR A 16 0.35 19.33 -2.49
CA TYR A 16 0.52 19.27 -3.95
C TYR A 16 1.43 18.14 -4.42
N ASP A 17 2.50 17.86 -3.69
CA ASP A 17 3.49 16.83 -4.05
C ASP A 17 3.15 15.44 -3.50
N PHE A 18 2.05 15.30 -2.76
CA PHE A 18 1.70 14.09 -2.05
C PHE A 18 0.37 13.50 -2.49
N VAL A 19 -0.69 14.30 -2.47
CA VAL A 19 -2.05 13.78 -2.67
C VAL A 19 -2.20 13.23 -4.09
N ASN A 20 -2.71 12.00 -4.16
CA ASN A 20 -2.85 11.17 -5.35
C ASN A 20 -1.52 10.87 -6.06
N LYS A 21 -0.42 10.82 -5.31
CA LYS A 21 0.92 10.53 -5.82
C LYS A 21 1.55 9.35 -5.10
N ILE A 22 2.35 8.61 -5.85
CA ILE A 22 3.28 7.63 -5.33
C ILE A 22 4.66 8.27 -5.36
N ILE A 23 5.32 8.29 -4.21
CA ILE A 23 6.60 8.95 -4.02
C ILE A 23 7.66 7.88 -3.77
N CYS A 24 8.73 7.92 -4.58
CA CYS A 24 9.85 7.00 -4.45
C CYS A 24 10.85 7.51 -3.42
N GLY A 25 10.89 6.92 -2.22
CA GLY A 25 11.74 7.38 -1.13
C GLY A 25 11.45 6.69 0.20
N ASN A 26 12.22 7.03 1.23
CA ASN A 26 12.04 6.48 2.57
C ASN A 26 10.81 7.12 3.24
N CYS A 27 9.83 6.30 3.64
CA CYS A 27 8.61 6.75 4.28
C CYS A 27 8.86 7.52 5.59
N LEU A 28 9.90 7.20 6.35
CA LEU A 28 10.22 7.88 7.61
C LEU A 28 10.68 9.32 7.42
N ASP A 29 11.21 9.65 6.24
CA ASP A 29 11.61 11.01 5.90
C ASP A 29 10.44 11.78 5.28
N LEU A 30 9.68 11.12 4.38
CA LEU A 30 8.55 11.72 3.67
C LEU A 30 7.36 12.01 4.58
N ILE A 31 7.04 11.14 5.54
CA ILE A 31 5.86 11.29 6.40
C ILE A 31 5.94 12.54 7.28
N LYS A 32 7.16 13.01 7.61
CA LYS A 32 7.39 14.22 8.41
C LYS A 32 6.94 15.50 7.73
N LEU A 33 6.72 15.46 6.41
CA LEU A 33 6.21 16.60 5.65
C LEU A 33 4.69 16.68 5.60
N ILE A 34 4.00 15.63 6.06
CA ILE A 34 2.54 15.60 6.12
C ILE A 34 2.13 16.18 7.48
N PRO A 35 1.30 17.23 7.52
CA PRO A 35 0.80 17.78 8.79
C PRO A 35 -0.01 16.76 9.59
N ASP A 36 0.03 16.90 10.92
CA ASP A 36 -0.72 16.02 11.81
C ASP A 36 -2.22 16.06 11.54
N GLY A 37 -2.84 14.88 11.56
CA GLY A 37 -4.28 14.75 11.38
C GLY A 37 -4.76 14.83 9.92
N GLU A 38 -3.90 15.00 8.94
CA GLU A 38 -4.33 15.02 7.53
C GLU A 38 -4.74 13.64 7.00
N ILE A 39 -4.14 12.56 7.54
CA ILE A 39 -4.42 11.20 7.10
C ILE A 39 -5.67 10.66 7.79
N ASP A 40 -6.62 10.20 6.99
CA ASP A 40 -7.84 9.56 7.48
C ASP A 40 -7.59 8.11 7.86
N CYS A 41 -6.93 7.38 6.98
CA CYS A 41 -6.75 5.94 7.07
C CYS A 41 -5.34 5.55 6.63
N ILE A 42 -4.71 4.62 7.34
CA ILE A 42 -3.48 3.96 6.92
C ILE A 42 -3.84 2.50 6.63
N ILE A 43 -3.58 2.05 5.41
CA ILE A 43 -3.74 0.66 4.98
C ILE A 43 -2.40 0.22 4.41
N THR A 44 -1.78 -0.79 5.02
CA THR A 44 -0.46 -1.20 4.58
C THR A 44 -0.19 -2.66 4.88
N ASP A 45 0.51 -3.31 3.96
CA ASP A 45 1.14 -4.61 4.22
C ASP A 45 2.67 -4.42 4.20
N PRO A 46 3.31 -4.33 5.37
CA PRO A 46 4.75 -4.13 5.47
C PRO A 46 5.54 -5.33 4.90
N PRO A 47 6.83 -5.12 4.56
CA PRO A 47 7.65 -6.18 3.98
C PRO A 47 7.79 -7.41 4.90
N TYR A 48 7.80 -8.59 4.28
CA TYR A 48 8.10 -9.87 4.93
C TYR A 48 9.59 -10.18 4.84
N GLY A 49 10.09 -11.08 5.68
CA GLY A 49 11.50 -11.48 5.65
C GLY A 49 12.46 -10.49 6.32
N LEU A 50 11.92 -9.62 7.20
CA LEU A 50 12.72 -8.70 8.02
C LEU A 50 13.65 -9.50 8.95
N ASN A 51 14.95 -9.23 8.85
CA ASN A 51 15.96 -9.67 9.80
C ASN A 51 16.72 -8.45 10.35
N LYS A 52 17.59 -8.68 11.35
CA LYS A 52 18.37 -7.62 12.01
C LYS A 52 19.24 -6.80 11.03
N ASN A 53 19.54 -7.34 9.85
CA ASN A 53 20.38 -6.75 8.82
C ASN A 53 19.58 -6.24 7.61
N GLY A 54 18.24 -6.17 7.69
CA GLY A 54 17.35 -5.73 6.61
C GLY A 54 16.48 -6.85 6.04
N ILE A 55 15.90 -6.61 4.86
CA ILE A 55 15.06 -7.59 4.14
C ILE A 55 15.98 -8.52 3.35
N LYS A 56 15.96 -9.82 3.65
CA LYS A 56 16.56 -10.84 2.76
C LYS A 56 15.43 -11.48 1.96
N ASN A 57 15.47 -11.32 0.64
CA ASN A 57 14.52 -11.87 -0.32
C ASN A 57 13.07 -11.39 -0.10
N ASP A 58 12.62 -10.39 -0.87
CA ASP A 58 11.25 -9.79 -0.88
C ASP A 58 10.08 -10.78 -1.19
N ALA A 59 10.31 -12.09 -1.10
CA ALA A 59 9.46 -13.11 -1.71
C ALA A 59 9.15 -14.29 -0.78
N ASP A 60 9.14 -14.09 0.54
CA ASP A 60 8.63 -15.11 1.46
C ASP A 60 7.09 -15.13 1.43
N TYR A 61 6.46 -15.35 0.27
CA TYR A 61 5.14 -15.97 0.25
C TYR A 61 5.38 -17.48 0.21
N CYS A 62 5.18 -18.14 1.36
CA CYS A 62 5.41 -19.58 1.50
C CYS A 62 4.05 -20.28 1.61
N PRO A 63 3.38 -20.60 0.48
CA PRO A 63 2.04 -21.20 0.49
C PRO A 63 1.97 -22.55 1.21
N GLU A 64 3.10 -23.26 1.31
CA GLU A 64 3.22 -24.54 2.02
C GLU A 64 3.89 -24.43 3.41
N GLY A 65 4.16 -23.22 3.89
CA GLY A 65 4.92 -22.98 5.12
C GLY A 65 4.49 -21.73 5.90
N GLY A 66 5.37 -21.25 6.77
CA GLY A 66 5.12 -20.04 7.57
C GLY A 66 6.22 -19.02 7.32
N VAL A 67 5.84 -17.76 7.19
CA VAL A 67 6.67 -16.61 6.81
C VAL A 67 6.96 -15.77 8.05
N ARG A 68 8.10 -15.08 8.09
CA ARG A 68 8.41 -14.14 9.17
C ARG A 68 7.89 -12.75 8.80
N SER A 69 6.83 -12.33 9.48
CA SER A 69 6.24 -11.00 9.35
C SER A 69 6.65 -10.10 10.53
N PRO A 70 6.31 -8.80 10.49
CA PRO A 70 6.54 -7.89 11.61
C PRO A 70 5.85 -8.29 12.92
N ILE A 71 4.82 -9.14 12.87
CA ILE A 71 4.09 -9.65 14.05
C ILE A 71 4.48 -11.08 14.45
N GLY A 72 5.53 -11.63 13.85
CA GLY A 72 6.03 -12.96 14.15
C GLY A 72 5.89 -13.95 13.00
N ARG A 73 5.90 -15.25 13.30
CA ARG A 73 5.80 -16.30 12.28
C ARG A 73 4.33 -16.58 11.98
N THR A 74 3.91 -16.48 10.72
CA THR A 74 2.51 -16.60 10.30
C THR A 74 2.38 -17.41 9.01
N LYS A 75 1.24 -18.10 8.83
CA LYS A 75 0.84 -18.70 7.55
C LYS A 75 0.02 -17.74 6.66
N TYR A 76 -0.45 -16.64 7.24
CA TYR A 76 -1.32 -15.67 6.61
C TYR A 76 -0.57 -14.37 6.33
N MET A 77 -0.96 -13.70 5.25
CA MET A 77 -0.54 -12.34 4.98
C MET A 77 -1.26 -11.40 5.95
N SER A 78 -0.50 -10.53 6.60
CA SER A 78 -1.00 -9.54 7.55
C SER A 78 -1.19 -8.22 6.83
N CYS A 79 -2.26 -7.49 7.13
CA CYS A 79 -2.43 -6.11 6.69
C CYS A 79 -2.80 -5.29 7.91
N PHE A 80 -2.17 -4.13 8.06
CA PHE A 80 -2.45 -3.19 9.13
C PHE A 80 -3.39 -2.11 8.63
N LEU A 81 -4.38 -1.82 9.46
CA LEU A 81 -5.39 -0.81 9.22
C LEU A 81 -5.46 0.10 10.45
N PHE A 82 -5.23 1.40 10.25
CA PHE A 82 -5.38 2.42 11.28
C PHE A 82 -6.32 3.50 10.76
N ARG A 83 -7.33 3.90 11.54
CA ARG A 83 -8.27 4.97 11.18
C ARG A 83 -8.28 6.04 12.27
N LYS A 84 -8.21 7.29 11.84
CA LYS A 84 -8.21 8.48 12.71
C LYS A 84 -9.49 8.56 13.56
N GLY A 85 -9.34 8.99 14.81
CA GLY A 85 -10.47 9.29 15.70
C GLY A 85 -11.03 8.04 16.40
N ASN A 86 -12.36 7.90 16.41
CA ASN A 86 -13.06 6.74 16.96
C ASN A 86 -13.47 5.80 15.82
N PRO A 87 -12.61 4.85 15.43
CA PRO A 87 -12.79 4.09 14.20
C PRO A 87 -14.05 3.21 14.30
N ARG A 88 -14.97 3.39 13.34
CA ARG A 88 -16.14 2.52 13.16
C ARG A 88 -16.12 1.98 11.74
N LEU A 89 -16.53 0.74 11.57
CA LEU A 89 -16.83 0.21 10.24
C LEU A 89 -18.03 1.00 9.68
N ILE A 90 -17.86 1.56 8.47
CA ILE A 90 -18.93 2.24 7.74
C ILE A 90 -20.03 1.22 7.42
N GLN A 91 -19.63 0.09 6.86
CA GLN A 91 -20.49 -1.05 6.58
C GLN A 91 -19.63 -2.32 6.59
N ARG A 92 -20.08 -3.38 7.28
CA ARG A 92 -19.42 -4.69 7.25
C ARG A 92 -19.86 -5.45 6.00
N LYS A 93 -18.90 -5.95 5.21
CA LYS A 93 -19.15 -6.75 4.00
C LYS A 93 -18.88 -8.24 4.21
N THR A 94 -17.65 -8.59 4.60
CA THR A 94 -17.23 -9.98 4.86
C THR A 94 -16.13 -9.99 5.92
N ASP A 95 -15.97 -11.13 6.58
CA ASP A 95 -14.85 -11.41 7.49
C ASP A 95 -13.82 -12.36 6.88
N ILE A 96 -14.20 -13.05 5.81
CA ILE A 96 -13.37 -14.05 5.14
C ILE A 96 -13.18 -13.60 3.70
N TYR A 97 -11.92 -13.41 3.34
CA TYR A 97 -11.50 -13.09 1.99
C TYR A 97 -10.89 -14.34 1.37
N LYS A 98 -11.42 -14.74 0.21
CA LYS A 98 -10.93 -15.90 -0.53
C LYS A 98 -10.13 -15.39 -1.72
N ASP A 99 -8.84 -15.72 -1.74
CA ASP A 99 -7.96 -15.45 -2.87
C ASP A 99 -7.65 -16.73 -3.65
N THR A 100 -7.41 -16.61 -4.95
CA THR A 100 -7.05 -17.75 -5.81
C THR A 100 -5.53 -17.72 -6.03
N PRO A 101 -4.77 -18.69 -5.48
CA PRO A 101 -3.31 -18.68 -5.60
C PRO A 101 -2.86 -18.91 -7.05
N GLY A 102 -1.85 -18.17 -7.48
CA GLY A 102 -1.08 -18.48 -8.69
C GLY A 102 -1.26 -17.46 -9.81
N LYS A 103 -0.27 -16.55 -9.92
CA LYS A 103 -0.21 -15.43 -10.87
C LYS A 103 -1.38 -14.46 -10.68
N MET A 104 -1.14 -13.38 -9.97
CA MET A 104 -2.12 -12.32 -9.83
C MET A 104 -2.40 -11.64 -11.16
N VAL A 105 -3.49 -12.10 -11.76
CA VAL A 105 -4.11 -11.52 -12.94
C VAL A 105 -5.43 -10.92 -12.46
N GLU A 106 -5.51 -9.60 -12.43
CA GLU A 106 -6.77 -8.90 -12.16
C GLU A 106 -7.51 -8.71 -13.50
N PRO A 107 -8.84 -8.94 -13.57
CA PRO A 107 -9.60 -8.86 -14.82
C PRO A 107 -9.42 -7.55 -15.60
N ASP A 108 -9.19 -6.44 -14.91
CA ASP A 108 -9.02 -5.09 -15.46
C ASP A 108 -7.55 -4.61 -15.52
N GLU A 109 -6.56 -5.37 -15.02
CA GLU A 109 -5.14 -4.96 -15.02
C GLU A 109 -4.18 -5.97 -15.67
N GLY A 110 -4.59 -7.23 -15.86
CA GLY A 110 -3.73 -8.29 -16.36
C GLY A 110 -2.68 -8.75 -15.34
N PHE A 111 -1.57 -9.32 -15.82
CA PHE A 111 -0.49 -9.86 -14.98
C PHE A 111 0.32 -8.75 -14.28
N ILE A 112 0.49 -8.87 -12.97
CA ILE A 112 1.30 -7.93 -12.17
C ILE A 112 2.66 -8.55 -11.84
N ASN A 113 3.72 -7.96 -12.38
CA ASN A 113 5.11 -8.41 -12.14
C ASN A 113 5.66 -7.89 -10.80
N HIS A 114 5.16 -8.44 -9.70
CA HIS A 114 5.63 -8.17 -8.33
C HIS A 114 5.63 -9.49 -7.54
N PRO A 115 6.59 -9.74 -6.63
CA PRO A 115 6.69 -11.03 -5.93
C PRO A 115 5.45 -11.34 -5.09
N THR A 116 4.89 -10.31 -4.44
CA THR A 116 3.74 -10.45 -3.54
C THR A 116 2.71 -9.32 -3.75
N PRO A 117 2.12 -9.18 -4.95
CA PRO A 117 1.09 -8.16 -5.14
C PRO A 117 -0.10 -8.48 -4.23
N LYS A 118 -0.92 -7.47 -3.88
CA LYS A 118 -2.12 -7.68 -3.05
C LYS A 118 -3.35 -7.63 -3.93
N PRO A 119 -4.26 -8.62 -3.86
CA PRO A 119 -5.43 -8.63 -4.69
C PRO A 119 -6.19 -7.33 -4.52
N LYS A 120 -6.45 -6.65 -5.61
CA LYS A 120 -7.01 -5.30 -5.55
C LYS A 120 -8.42 -5.34 -4.96
N HIS A 121 -9.19 -6.37 -5.30
CA HIS A 121 -10.55 -6.55 -4.78
C HIS A 121 -10.56 -6.66 -3.25
N PHE A 122 -9.56 -7.29 -2.63
CA PHE A 122 -9.40 -7.35 -1.17
C PHE A 122 -9.22 -5.95 -0.58
N ILE A 123 -8.27 -5.18 -1.13
CA ILE A 123 -7.99 -3.82 -0.68
C ILE A 123 -9.22 -2.90 -0.87
N LYS A 124 -9.93 -3.02 -2.00
CA LYS A 124 -11.19 -2.29 -2.22
C LYS A 124 -12.22 -2.54 -1.14
N GLN A 125 -12.45 -3.81 -0.81
CA GLN A 125 -13.43 -4.15 0.23
C GLN A 125 -13.03 -3.54 1.58
N ILE A 126 -11.76 -3.60 1.98
CA ILE A 126 -11.29 -2.96 3.22
C ILE A 126 -11.52 -1.45 3.17
N ILE A 127 -11.16 -0.78 2.08
CA ILE A 127 -11.36 0.67 1.89
C ILE A 127 -12.83 1.04 2.03
N GLU A 128 -13.73 0.31 1.37
CA GLU A 128 -15.18 0.57 1.43
C GLU A 128 -15.74 0.39 2.84
N MET A 129 -15.26 -0.62 3.59
CA MET A 129 -15.74 -0.87 4.94
C MET A 129 -15.25 0.18 5.95
N THR A 130 -14.17 0.91 5.66
CA THR A 130 -13.44 1.70 6.67
C THR A 130 -13.27 3.18 6.32
N THR A 131 -13.62 3.59 5.10
CA THR A 131 -13.44 4.96 4.61
C THR A 131 -14.65 5.45 3.82
N LEU A 132 -14.82 6.77 3.79
CA LEU A 132 -15.78 7.46 2.94
C LEU A 132 -15.13 7.93 1.64
N GLU A 133 -15.92 8.37 0.66
CA GLU A 133 -15.37 9.04 -0.51
C GLU A 133 -14.56 10.27 -0.10
N ARG A 134 -13.49 10.55 -0.84
CA ARG A 134 -12.55 11.67 -0.63
C ARG A 134 -11.67 11.58 0.63
N ASP A 135 -11.86 10.59 1.50
CA ASP A 135 -10.93 10.28 2.59
C ASP A 135 -9.50 10.10 2.04
N LEU A 136 -8.50 10.55 2.81
CA LEU A 136 -7.09 10.45 2.44
C LEU A 136 -6.45 9.19 3.04
N ILE A 137 -6.07 8.26 2.17
CA ILE A 137 -5.45 6.98 2.55
C ILE A 137 -3.94 7.05 2.39
N LEU A 138 -3.19 6.63 3.40
CA LEU A 138 -1.74 6.49 3.33
C LEU A 138 -1.34 5.01 3.29
N ASP A 139 -0.46 4.66 2.36
CA ASP A 139 0.27 3.39 2.37
C ASP A 139 1.79 3.66 2.35
N PRO A 140 2.50 3.52 3.50
CA PRO A 140 3.93 3.76 3.58
C PRO A 140 4.79 2.67 2.91
N PHE A 141 4.20 1.55 2.50
CA PHE A 141 4.87 0.42 1.85
C PHE A 141 4.07 -0.02 0.60
N ILE A 142 3.81 0.94 -0.28
CA ILE A 142 2.77 0.77 -1.31
C ILE A 142 3.11 -0.30 -2.36
N GLY A 143 4.38 -0.70 -2.48
CA GLY A 143 4.81 -1.78 -3.35
C GLY A 143 4.36 -1.57 -4.80
N SER A 144 3.65 -2.55 -5.35
CA SER A 144 3.11 -2.47 -6.71
C SER A 144 1.90 -1.56 -6.88
N GLY A 145 1.43 -0.83 -5.86
CA GLY A 145 0.40 0.20 -6.05
C GLY A 145 -1.05 -0.25 -5.84
N SER A 146 -1.33 -1.46 -5.34
CA SER A 146 -2.71 -1.94 -5.20
C SER A 146 -3.59 -1.01 -4.36
N THR A 147 -3.05 -0.41 -3.28
CA THR A 147 -3.77 0.57 -2.44
C THR A 147 -4.10 1.85 -3.20
N ALA A 148 -3.18 2.38 -4.00
CA ALA A 148 -3.41 3.58 -4.82
C ALA A 148 -4.48 3.33 -5.89
N VAL A 149 -4.35 2.21 -6.62
CA VAL A 149 -5.30 1.81 -7.67
C VAL A 149 -6.71 1.64 -7.09
N ALA A 150 -6.84 0.90 -5.98
CA ALA A 150 -8.11 0.70 -5.30
C ALA A 150 -8.72 2.02 -4.81
N SER A 151 -7.90 2.89 -4.21
CA SER A 151 -8.34 4.21 -3.73
C SER A 151 -8.89 5.06 -4.87
N LYS A 152 -8.16 5.17 -5.99
CA LYS A 152 -8.59 5.93 -7.16
C LYS A 152 -9.91 5.40 -7.73
N GLN A 153 -10.05 4.09 -7.92
CA GLN A 153 -11.28 3.48 -8.44
C GLN A 153 -12.50 3.66 -7.50
N LEU A 154 -12.26 3.88 -6.22
CA LEU A 154 -13.29 4.11 -5.21
C LEU A 154 -13.49 5.60 -4.90
N ASN A 155 -12.92 6.53 -5.68
CA ASN A 155 -13.02 7.97 -5.40
C ASN A 155 -12.46 8.38 -4.01
N ARG A 156 -11.42 7.69 -3.53
CA ARG A 156 -10.62 8.06 -2.36
C ARG A 156 -9.33 8.73 -2.80
N LYS A 157 -8.81 9.62 -1.98
CA LYS A 157 -7.47 10.18 -2.18
C LYS A 157 -6.43 9.23 -1.60
N PHE A 158 -5.22 9.24 -2.13
CA PHE A 158 -4.15 8.41 -1.57
C PHE A 158 -2.79 9.11 -1.53
N ILE A 159 -1.90 8.62 -0.67
CA ILE A 159 -0.46 8.88 -0.68
C ILE A 159 0.23 7.53 -0.57
N GLY A 160 1.20 7.27 -1.44
CA GLY A 160 1.97 6.03 -1.43
C GLY A 160 3.46 6.28 -1.33
N PHE A 161 4.16 5.53 -0.48
CA PHE A 161 5.62 5.56 -0.41
C PHE A 161 6.21 4.19 -0.75
N GLU A 162 7.31 4.18 -1.49
CA GLU A 162 8.06 2.97 -1.80
C GLU A 162 9.53 3.31 -2.04
N ILE A 163 10.45 2.53 -1.49
CA ILE A 163 11.89 2.81 -1.53
C ILE A 163 12.54 2.25 -2.79
N GLN A 164 11.98 1.20 -3.39
CA GLN A 164 12.49 0.56 -4.58
C GLN A 164 11.88 1.16 -5.84
N GLU A 165 12.72 1.84 -6.64
CA GLU A 165 12.29 2.53 -7.86
C GLU A 165 11.51 1.62 -8.82
N LYS A 166 11.92 0.36 -8.95
CA LYS A 166 11.25 -0.63 -9.81
C LYS A 166 9.77 -0.80 -9.47
N TYR A 167 9.41 -0.77 -8.19
CA TYR A 167 8.03 -0.93 -7.72
C TYR A 167 7.25 0.38 -7.83
N CYS A 168 7.89 1.53 -7.59
CA CYS A 168 7.28 2.83 -7.87
C CYS A 168 6.88 3.00 -9.34
N ARG A 169 7.76 2.59 -10.27
CA ARG A 169 7.47 2.64 -11.72
C ARG A 169 6.27 1.75 -12.06
N LEU A 170 6.28 0.49 -11.62
CA LEU A 170 5.17 -0.45 -11.80
C LEU A 170 3.85 0.11 -11.25
N ALA A 171 3.88 0.68 -10.04
CA ALA A 171 2.69 1.22 -9.39
C ALA A 171 2.11 2.42 -10.16
N ASN A 172 2.96 3.33 -10.67
CA ASN A 172 2.51 4.46 -11.49
C ASN A 172 1.97 4.00 -12.85
N GLU A 173 2.59 3.01 -13.49
CA GLU A 173 2.08 2.40 -14.74
C GLU A 173 0.68 1.82 -14.54
N ARG A 174 0.44 1.11 -13.44
CA ARG A 174 -0.89 0.59 -13.08
C ARG A 174 -1.88 1.72 -12.86
N LEU A 175 -1.51 2.73 -12.08
CA LEU A 175 -2.37 3.88 -11.78
C LEU A 175 -2.78 4.69 -13.03
N ALA A 176 -1.88 4.80 -14.01
CA ALA A 176 -2.10 5.50 -15.27
C ALA A 176 -3.14 4.81 -16.18
N ARG A 177 -3.35 3.49 -16.02
CA ARG A 177 -4.35 2.73 -16.78
C ARG A 177 -5.78 2.89 -16.24
N ILE A 178 -5.92 3.42 -15.03
CA ILE A 178 -7.21 3.64 -14.39
C ILE A 178 -7.81 4.95 -14.92
N LYS A 179 -8.97 4.83 -15.56
CA LYS A 179 -9.79 5.97 -16.00
C LYS A 179 -10.40 6.71 -14.81
#